data_AF-A0A6N7X604-F1
#
_entry.id   AF-A0A6N7X604-F1
#
_cell.length_a   1.000
_cell.length_b   1.000
_cell.length_c   1.000
_cell.angle_alpha   90.00
_cell.angle_beta   90.00
_cell.angle_gamma   90.00
#
_symmetry.space_group_name_H-M   'P 1'
#
loop_
_entity.id
_entity.type
_entity.pdbx_description
1 polymer ?
#
loop_
_entity_poly.entity_id
_entity_poly.type
_entity_poly.pdbx_seq_one_letter_code
_entity_poly.pdbx_strand_id
1 'polypeptide(L)'
;MIQYLPSNCSDLASVKSIKELAATLDITKYKYRVVTNLEDFVEKVQIFSEGMDDKAIEFMKYLKSPNEEEDIMFSYDHMVFTKVGPVAYQFIFIDQKEVVASLNFSSESYLDALVEVADAGEGEFVIDKDWAEKFARQR
;
A
#
# COMPACT_ATOMS: atom_id res chain seq x y z
N MET A 1 -1.55 -14.73 -0.42
CA MET A 1 -3.01 -14.71 -0.17
C MET A 1 -3.41 -13.28 0.20
N ILE A 2 -4.57 -12.79 -0.23
CA ILE A 2 -5.09 -11.47 0.16
C ILE A 2 -6.44 -11.67 0.83
N GLN A 3 -6.62 -11.10 2.02
CA GLN A 3 -7.86 -11.16 2.77
C GLN A 3 -8.42 -9.75 2.96
N TYR A 4 -9.67 -9.55 2.54
CA TYR A 4 -10.40 -8.30 2.71
C TYR A 4 -11.37 -8.39 3.89
N LEU A 5 -11.31 -7.40 4.80
CA LEU A 5 -12.12 -7.31 6.01
C LEU A 5 -12.74 -5.90 6.12
N PRO A 6 -13.96 -5.67 5.62
CA PRO A 6 -14.54 -4.33 5.58
C PRO A 6 -14.66 -3.69 6.96
N SER A 7 -14.14 -2.47 7.11
CA SER A 7 -14.09 -1.69 8.36
C SER A 7 -15.45 -1.27 8.94
N ASN A 8 -16.52 -1.33 8.14
CA ASN A 8 -17.90 -1.05 8.56
C ASN A 8 -18.67 -2.29 9.04
N CYS A 9 -18.00 -3.42 9.25
CA CYS A 9 -18.62 -4.60 9.85
C CYS A 9 -18.94 -4.30 11.33
N SER A 10 -20.18 -3.84 11.59
CA SER A 10 -20.73 -3.53 12.91
C SER A 10 -20.89 -4.75 13.81
N ASP A 11 -20.65 -5.95 13.29
CA ASP A 11 -20.57 -7.18 14.07
C ASP A 11 -19.11 -7.43 14.52
N LEU A 12 -18.60 -6.56 15.39
CA LEU A 12 -17.36 -6.80 16.14
C LEU A 12 -17.41 -8.09 16.98
N ALA A 13 -18.58 -8.73 17.11
CA ALA A 13 -18.77 -10.04 17.72
C ALA A 13 -18.65 -11.22 16.74
N SER A 14 -18.68 -10.99 15.42
CA SER A 14 -18.56 -12.06 14.39
C SER A 14 -17.23 -12.00 13.63
N VAL A 15 -16.55 -10.85 13.63
CA VAL A 15 -15.14 -10.76 13.23
C VAL A 15 -14.30 -11.27 14.39
N LYS A 16 -14.11 -12.59 14.44
CA LYS A 16 -12.96 -13.20 15.13
C LYS A 16 -11.74 -12.32 14.82
N SER A 17 -11.02 -11.87 15.85
CA SER A 17 -9.94 -10.88 15.68
C SER A 17 -9.01 -11.31 14.54
N ILE A 18 -8.33 -10.38 13.86
CA ILE A 18 -7.38 -10.73 12.78
C ILE A 18 -6.43 -11.87 13.20
N LYS A 19 -6.05 -11.92 14.49
CA LYS A 19 -5.27 -13.01 15.10
C LYS A 19 -6.01 -14.35 15.16
N GLU A 20 -7.31 -14.37 15.44
CA GLU A 20 -8.14 -15.58 15.46
C GLU A 20 -8.49 -16.08 14.06
N LEU A 21 -8.71 -15.19 13.08
CA LEU A 21 -8.84 -15.58 11.67
C LEU A 21 -7.52 -16.10 11.11
N ALA A 22 -6.40 -15.43 11.42
CA ALA A 22 -5.06 -15.90 11.11
C ALA A 22 -4.78 -17.28 11.74
N ALA A 23 -5.27 -17.55 12.96
CA ALA A 23 -5.14 -18.86 13.59
C ALA A 23 -5.92 -19.99 12.90
N THR A 24 -6.94 -19.67 12.07
CA THR A 24 -7.65 -20.69 11.27
C THR A 24 -6.98 -20.97 9.93
N LEU A 25 -6.04 -20.13 9.52
CA LEU A 25 -5.22 -20.30 8.33
C LEU A 25 -3.86 -20.87 8.75
N ASP A 26 -3.28 -21.76 7.96
CA ASP A 26 -1.89 -22.19 8.17
C ASP A 26 -0.94 -21.06 7.74
N ILE A 27 -0.89 -20.01 8.56
CA ILE A 27 -0.12 -18.78 8.34
C ILE A 27 1.39 -19.04 8.34
N THR A 28 1.83 -20.20 8.85
CA THR A 28 3.24 -20.61 8.81
C THR A 28 3.68 -21.00 7.41
N LYS A 29 2.74 -21.31 6.51
CA LYS A 29 3.01 -21.83 5.17
C LYS A 29 2.92 -20.77 4.08
N TYR A 30 2.27 -19.63 4.31
CA TYR A 30 1.96 -18.65 3.27
C TYR A 30 2.22 -17.22 3.73
N LYS A 31 2.81 -16.40 2.85
CA LYS A 31 2.76 -14.93 2.98
C LYS A 31 1.33 -14.44 2.72
N TYR A 32 0.82 -13.58 3.59
CA TYR A 32 -0.55 -13.06 3.51
C TYR A 32 -0.58 -11.54 3.62
N ARG A 33 -1.65 -10.95 3.09
CA ARG A 33 -1.99 -9.52 3.18
C ARG A 33 -3.37 -9.40 3.79
N VAL A 34 -3.53 -8.50 4.75
CA VAL A 34 -4.82 -8.17 5.36
C VAL A 34 -5.11 -6.71 5.08
N VAL A 35 -6.28 -6.42 4.51
CA VAL A 35 -6.71 -5.08 4.15
C VAL A 35 -8.14 -4.84 4.62
N THR A 36 -8.45 -3.59 4.99
CA THR A 36 -9.73 -3.26 5.64
C THR A 36 -10.64 -2.34 4.85
N ASN A 37 -10.13 -1.70 3.79
CA ASN A 37 -10.93 -0.91 2.86
C ASN A 37 -10.79 -1.45 1.42
N LEU A 38 -11.76 -1.11 0.57
CA LEU A 38 -11.87 -1.66 -0.79
C LEU A 38 -10.76 -1.14 -1.71
N GLU A 39 -10.33 0.09 -1.51
CA GLU A 39 -9.29 0.74 -2.32
C GLU A 39 -7.93 0.05 -2.11
N ASP A 40 -7.54 -0.16 -0.86
CA ASP A 40 -6.37 -0.95 -0.49
C ASP A 40 -6.49 -2.38 -1.02
N PHE A 41 -7.67 -2.98 -0.96
CA PHE A 41 -7.85 -4.32 -1.52
C PHE A 41 -7.56 -4.37 -3.02
N VAL A 42 -8.08 -3.42 -3.79
CA VAL A 42 -7.79 -3.35 -5.24
C VAL A 42 -6.31 -3.09 -5.49
N GLU A 43 -5.70 -2.14 -4.78
CA GLU A 43 -4.26 -1.84 -4.88
C GLU A 43 -3.42 -3.09 -4.60
N LYS A 44 -3.65 -3.76 -3.46
CA LYS A 44 -2.89 -4.96 -3.06
C LYS A 44 -3.10 -6.14 -4.01
N VAL A 45 -4.29 -6.27 -4.61
CA VAL A 45 -4.54 -7.27 -5.67
C VAL A 45 -3.67 -6.99 -6.89
N GLN A 46 -3.61 -5.73 -7.33
CA GLN A 46 -2.78 -5.33 -8.47
C GLN A 46 -1.30 -5.58 -8.18
N ILE A 47 -0.78 -5.09 -7.04
CA ILE A 47 0.61 -5.31 -6.60
C ILE A 47 0.95 -6.81 -6.60
N PHE A 48 0.10 -7.63 -5.98
CA PHE A 48 0.32 -9.07 -5.91
C PHE A 48 0.29 -9.75 -7.28
N SER A 49 -0.65 -9.37 -8.14
CA SER A 49 -0.82 -10.00 -9.46
C SER A 49 0.38 -9.77 -10.39
N GLU A 50 1.09 -8.67 -10.21
CA GLU A 50 2.30 -8.32 -10.96
C GLU A 50 3.59 -8.78 -10.26
N GLY A 51 3.49 -9.44 -9.10
CA GLY A 51 4.64 -9.90 -8.33
C GLY A 51 5.47 -8.75 -7.72
N MET A 52 4.86 -7.59 -7.50
CA MET A 52 5.51 -6.44 -6.88
C MET A 52 5.56 -6.55 -5.34
N ASP A 53 6.51 -5.86 -4.71
CA ASP A 53 6.66 -5.80 -3.26
C ASP A 53 5.90 -4.60 -2.68
N ASP A 54 5.01 -4.86 -1.71
CA ASP A 54 4.19 -3.85 -1.06
C ASP A 54 5.02 -2.76 -0.37
N LYS A 55 6.16 -3.13 0.24
CA LYS A 55 7.07 -2.20 0.91
C LYS A 55 7.65 -1.21 -0.08
N ALA A 56 8.08 -1.71 -1.24
CA ALA A 56 8.67 -0.86 -2.28
C ALA A 56 7.63 0.12 -2.85
N ILE A 57 6.40 -0.34 -3.11
CA ILE A 57 5.34 0.54 -3.62
C ILE A 57 4.96 1.61 -2.58
N GLU A 58 4.81 1.24 -1.31
CA GLU A 58 4.50 2.22 -0.25
C GLU A 58 5.67 3.20 -0.01
N PHE A 59 6.91 2.72 -0.10
CA PHE A 59 8.09 3.58 -0.04
C PHE A 59 8.16 4.56 -1.24
N MET A 60 7.83 4.11 -2.45
CA MET A 60 7.69 5.00 -3.61
C MET A 60 6.58 6.02 -3.42
N LYS A 61 5.46 5.63 -2.79
CA LYS A 61 4.40 6.59 -2.43
C LYS A 61 4.95 7.65 -1.48
N TYR A 62 5.71 7.27 -0.46
CA TYR A 62 6.38 8.23 0.42
C TYR A 62 7.32 9.19 -0.36
N LEU A 63 8.21 8.66 -1.19
CA LEU A 63 9.17 9.47 -1.97
C LEU A 63 8.50 10.44 -2.95
N LYS A 64 7.32 10.07 -3.46
CA LYS A 64 6.54 10.90 -4.39
C LYS A 64 5.56 11.83 -3.69
N SER A 65 5.40 11.68 -2.38
CA SER A 65 4.53 12.55 -1.60
C SER A 65 5.24 13.90 -1.46
N PRO A 66 4.57 15.01 -1.81
CA PRO A 66 5.09 16.34 -1.54
C PRO A 66 5.24 16.52 -0.02
N ASN A 67 6.35 17.10 0.40
CA ASN A 67 6.76 17.19 1.81
C ASN A 67 6.37 18.53 2.44
N GLU A 68 6.18 19.56 1.61
CA GLU A 68 5.81 20.92 2.03
C GLU A 68 4.50 21.35 1.34
N GLU A 69 3.68 22.15 2.02
CA GLU A 69 2.42 22.67 1.44
C GLU A 69 2.67 23.54 0.18
N GLU A 70 3.87 24.09 0.03
CA GLU A 70 4.28 24.90 -1.13
C GLU A 70 4.76 24.05 -2.33
N ASP A 71 4.99 22.74 -2.15
CA ASP A 71 5.47 21.85 -3.22
C ASP A 71 4.41 21.62 -4.32
N ILE A 72 3.14 21.85 -4.00
CA ILE A 72 2.00 21.57 -4.88
C ILE A 72 0.96 22.68 -4.83
N MET A 73 0.24 22.86 -5.93
CA MET A 73 -0.87 23.82 -6.07
C MET A 73 -2.25 23.19 -5.80
N PHE A 74 -2.30 21.96 -5.30
CA PHE A 74 -3.52 21.20 -5.03
C PHE A 74 -3.46 20.58 -3.64
N SER A 75 -4.61 20.26 -3.04
CA SER A 75 -4.69 19.46 -1.82
C SER A 75 -4.97 18.01 -2.17
N TYR A 76 -4.57 17.07 -1.31
CA TYR A 76 -4.88 15.65 -1.45
C TYR A 76 -5.01 14.99 -0.08
N ASP A 77 -5.92 14.04 0.05
CA ASP A 77 -6.15 13.23 1.25
C ASP A 77 -5.12 12.09 1.32
N HIS A 78 -4.96 11.37 0.20
CA HIS A 78 -4.08 10.21 0.10
C HIS A 78 -3.69 9.93 -1.35
N MET A 79 -2.74 9.00 -1.51
CA MET A 79 -2.27 8.55 -2.82
C MET A 79 -2.49 7.05 -2.95
N VAL A 80 -2.86 6.62 -4.16
CA VAL A 80 -3.08 5.20 -4.49
C VAL A 80 -2.22 4.79 -5.67
N PHE A 81 -1.74 3.56 -5.64
CA PHE A 81 -1.10 2.94 -6.79
C PHE A 81 -2.12 2.14 -7.59
N THR A 82 -2.32 2.46 -8.87
CA THR A 82 -3.29 1.73 -9.68
C THR A 82 -2.90 1.65 -11.15
N LYS A 83 -3.48 0.66 -11.82
CA LYS A 83 -3.35 0.46 -13.27
C LYS A 83 -4.29 1.41 -14.01
N VAL A 84 -3.74 2.21 -14.91
CA VAL A 84 -4.47 3.09 -15.82
C VAL A 84 -4.35 2.54 -17.24
N GLY A 85 -5.45 2.02 -17.78
CA GLY A 85 -5.46 1.36 -19.08
C GLY A 85 -4.80 -0.02 -19.09
N PRO A 86 -4.34 -0.52 -20.25
CA PRO A 86 -3.93 -1.92 -20.39
C PRO A 86 -2.56 -2.25 -19.77
N VAL A 87 -1.66 -1.27 -19.64
CA VAL A 87 -0.25 -1.52 -19.26
C VAL A 87 0.38 -0.46 -18.36
N ALA A 88 -0.22 0.71 -18.19
CA ALA A 88 0.41 1.79 -17.43
C ALA A 88 0.00 1.72 -15.96
N TYR A 89 0.97 1.82 -15.07
CA TYR A 89 0.72 2.03 -13.65
C TYR A 89 0.97 3.50 -13.31
N GLN A 90 0.18 4.04 -12.38
CA GLN A 90 0.30 5.41 -11.93
C GLN A 90 0.08 5.50 -10.43
N PHE A 91 0.68 6.52 -9.84
CA PHE A 91 0.40 7.00 -8.50
C PHE A 91 -0.62 8.13 -8.63
N ILE A 92 -1.82 7.93 -8.11
CA ILE A 92 -2.95 8.84 -8.27
C ILE A 92 -3.18 9.55 -6.93
N PHE A 93 -3.24 10.88 -6.97
CA PHE A 93 -3.54 11.71 -5.81
C PHE A 93 -5.06 11.90 -5.75
N ILE A 94 -5.64 11.61 -4.58
CA ILE A 94 -7.08 11.66 -4.34
C ILE A 94 -7.39 12.77 -3.32
N ASP A 95 -8.37 13.62 -3.62
CA ASP A 95 -8.94 14.62 -2.71
C ASP A 95 -10.46 14.48 -2.72
N GLN A 96 -11.09 14.21 -1.58
CA GLN A 96 -12.55 14.05 -1.45
C GLN A 96 -13.18 13.09 -2.48
N LYS A 97 -12.45 12.01 -2.82
CA LYS A 97 -12.80 10.97 -3.83
C LYS A 97 -12.61 11.38 -5.29
N GLU A 98 -12.08 12.57 -5.56
CA GLU A 98 -11.74 13.03 -6.90
C GLU A 98 -10.25 12.86 -7.17
N VAL A 99 -9.91 12.58 -8.43
CA VAL A 99 -8.52 12.53 -8.88
C VAL A 99 -8.04 13.95 -9.14
N VAL A 100 -7.05 14.41 -8.38
CA VAL A 100 -6.50 15.78 -8.50
C VAL A 100 -5.17 15.83 -9.25
N ALA A 101 -4.39 14.76 -9.20
CA ALA A 101 -3.12 14.65 -9.92
C ALA A 101 -2.73 13.18 -10.13
N SER A 102 -1.75 12.95 -11.01
CA SER A 102 -1.15 11.64 -11.20
C SER A 102 0.33 11.74 -11.53
N LEU A 103 1.08 10.71 -11.14
CA LEU A 103 2.49 10.53 -11.50
C LEU A 103 2.67 9.14 -12.13
N ASN A 104 3.43 9.08 -13.22
CA ASN A 104 3.72 7.81 -13.87
C ASN A 104 4.56 6.90 -12.97
N PHE A 105 4.27 5.60 -13.01
CA PHE A 105 5.15 4.58 -12.47
C PHE A 105 6.41 4.46 -13.34
N SER A 106 7.56 4.28 -12.69
CA SER A 106 8.84 4.05 -13.33
C SER A 106 9.41 2.75 -12.79
N SER A 107 9.66 1.78 -13.68
CA SER A 107 10.27 0.51 -13.29
C SER A 107 11.69 0.70 -12.76
N GLU A 108 12.42 1.71 -13.26
CA GLU A 108 13.77 2.05 -12.76
C GLU A 108 13.70 2.52 -11.30
N SER A 109 12.84 3.50 -11.01
CA SER A 109 12.64 3.98 -9.64
C SER A 109 12.08 2.90 -8.71
N TYR A 110 11.36 1.92 -9.24
CA TYR A 110 10.91 0.76 -8.48
C TYR A 110 12.05 -0.20 -8.12
N LEU A 111 13.00 -0.41 -9.04
CA LEU A 111 14.19 -1.22 -8.73
C LEU A 111 15.04 -0.56 -7.65
N ASP A 112 15.19 0.77 -7.71
CA ASP A 112 15.86 1.52 -6.64
C ASP A 112 15.12 1.33 -5.31
N ALA A 113 13.80 1.55 -5.30
CA ALA A 113 12.98 1.34 -4.11
C ALA A 113 13.06 -0.11 -3.57
N LEU A 114 13.18 -1.12 -4.41
CA LEU A 114 13.36 -2.52 -4.00
C LEU A 114 14.69 -2.75 -3.28
N VAL A 115 15.77 -2.18 -3.79
CA VAL A 115 17.09 -2.24 -3.13
C VAL A 115 17.00 -1.58 -1.76
N GLU A 116 16.32 -0.43 -1.70
CA GLU A 116 16.14 0.30 -0.46
C GLU A 116 15.36 -0.51 0.58
N VAL A 117 14.19 -1.03 0.24
CA VAL A 117 13.36 -1.76 1.22
C VAL A 117 13.86 -3.18 1.53
N ALA A 118 14.91 -3.66 0.87
CA ALA A 118 15.50 -4.97 1.15
C ALA A 118 16.01 -5.07 2.59
N ASP A 119 16.54 -3.97 3.14
CA ASP A 119 17.06 -3.89 4.50
C ASP A 119 15.98 -4.06 5.57
N ALA A 120 14.72 -3.80 5.23
CA ALA A 120 13.60 -4.02 6.15
C ALA A 120 13.43 -5.52 6.51
N GLY A 121 13.93 -6.42 5.66
CA GLY A 121 13.87 -7.86 5.86
C GLY A 121 12.47 -8.45 5.74
N GLU A 122 12.32 -9.67 6.25
CA GLU A 122 11.08 -10.43 6.28
C GLU A 122 10.45 -10.39 7.68
N GLY A 123 9.13 -10.33 7.75
CA GLY A 123 8.41 -10.24 9.01
C GLY A 123 6.97 -9.78 8.86
N GLU A 124 6.33 -9.48 9.99
CA GLU A 124 5.01 -8.86 10.03
C GLU A 124 5.16 -7.34 9.96
N PHE A 125 4.55 -6.73 8.94
CA PHE A 125 4.56 -5.29 8.74
C PHE A 125 3.13 -4.77 8.60
N VAL A 126 2.89 -3.60 9.20
CA VAL A 126 1.77 -2.74 8.82
C VAL A 126 2.33 -1.80 7.77
N ILE A 127 2.04 -2.05 6.50
CA ILE A 127 2.61 -1.29 5.38
C ILE A 127 1.63 -0.17 5.02
N ASP A 128 1.92 1.02 5.53
CA ASP A 128 1.19 2.26 5.32
C ASP A 128 2.16 3.46 5.24
N LYS A 129 1.61 4.67 5.12
CA LYS A 129 2.38 5.92 5.10
C LYS A 129 3.29 6.07 6.32
N ASP A 130 2.77 5.75 7.52
CA ASP A 130 3.53 5.87 8.77
C ASP A 130 4.72 4.91 8.80
N TRP A 131 4.55 3.70 8.28
CA TRP A 131 5.64 2.74 8.12
C TRP A 131 6.71 3.28 7.17
N ALA A 132 6.32 3.78 5.99
CA ALA A 132 7.26 4.28 5.01
C ALA A 132 8.05 5.50 5.53
N GLU A 133 7.39 6.41 6.23
CA GLU A 133 8.04 7.55 6.88
C GLU A 133 9.01 7.13 7.98
N LYS A 134 8.61 6.19 8.86
CA LYS A 134 9.50 5.65 9.89
C LYS A 134 10.71 4.94 9.28
N PHE A 135 10.50 4.17 8.22
CA PHE A 135 11.56 3.48 7.50
C PHE A 135 12.55 4.48 6.89
N ALA A 136 12.05 5.53 6.23
CA ALA A 136 12.89 6.56 5.62
C ALA A 136 13.75 7.32 6.63
N ARG A 137 13.22 7.60 7.84
CA ARG A 137 13.94 8.32 8.91
C ARG A 137 15.02 7.51 9.62
N GLN A 138 14.99 6.19 9.52
CA GLN A 138 15.96 5.29 10.18
C GLN A 138 17.23 5.08 9.36
N ARG A 139 17.37 5.78 8.24
CA ARG A 139 18.46 5.65 7.28
C ARG A 139 19.38 6.86 7.29
#